data_AF-A0A517IA48-F1
#
_entry.id   AF-A0A517IA48-F1
#
_cell.length_a   1.000
_cell.length_b   1.000
_cell.length_c   1.000
_cell.angle_alpha   90.00
_cell.angle_beta   90.00
_cell.angle_gamma   90.00
#
_symmetry.space_group_name_H-M   'P 1'
#
loop_
_entity.id
_entity.type
_entity.pdbx_description
1 polymer ?
#
loop_
_entity_poly.entity_id
_entity_poly.type
_entity_poly.pdbx_seq_one_letter_code
_entity_poly.pdbx_strand_id
1 'polypeptide(L)'
;MKNYIEDTYKQVRLQEGQRVIEQFLLACYFHPGLPTKELARKVLLPVPVATAIKKELIKAGAIQQGSGVRCTAEGEAFIEQKLGFAGLNRELYEKLMKDDEAWKTELVDLQAEMETIFAGRPQVDVQIDQSKCTVETSLRRAILCLRHQSLVGKKILCVGDDDLVSISLGLLLKRLFPGNQKRPEQIDVVDIDERFLQYITDVSKQKALTVACHQADLRQPLPKKLQGGYDCFFTDPPYTLQGMALFLSRGISGLQKQKGLSVFLSFAHKYPDFTLNMQREFVLAGLSVREVLSHFNEYEAAQMIGNKGQMIVLTTTELTAPTIKHSFLESLYTGEATPSKREYQCKRCKRSIQVGAQAKIVTIEQLKKSGCPRCKHQSFELLSRRRAQD
;
A
#
# COMPACT_ATOMS: atom_id res chain seq x y z
N MET A 1 -25.58 13.87 12.61
CA MET A 1 -24.30 14.32 13.21
C MET A 1 -23.65 15.30 12.25
N LYS A 2 -23.15 16.44 12.73
CA LYS A 2 -22.51 17.48 11.89
C LYS A 2 -21.24 16.92 11.21
N ASN A 3 -20.89 17.42 10.02
CA ASN A 3 -19.65 17.05 9.33
C ASN A 3 -18.62 18.15 9.51
N TYR A 4 -17.93 18.16 10.66
CA TYR A 4 -17.01 19.24 11.03
C TYR A 4 -15.89 19.47 10.02
N ILE A 5 -15.44 18.41 9.30
CA ILE A 5 -14.36 18.51 8.32
C ILE A 5 -14.83 19.26 7.08
N GLU A 6 -15.91 18.79 6.47
CA GLU A 6 -16.44 19.37 5.23
C GLU A 6 -16.96 20.79 5.44
N ASP A 7 -17.67 21.03 6.56
CA ASP A 7 -18.20 22.34 6.91
C ASP A 7 -17.06 23.36 7.12
N THR A 8 -16.02 22.99 7.86
CA THR A 8 -14.84 23.85 8.06
C THR A 8 -14.08 24.08 6.74
N TYR A 9 -13.95 23.05 5.90
CA TYR A 9 -13.26 23.16 4.62
C TYR A 9 -13.91 24.19 3.68
N LYS A 10 -15.24 24.21 3.62
CA LYS A 10 -16.03 25.18 2.83
C LYS A 10 -15.82 26.63 3.30
N GLN A 11 -15.62 26.86 4.60
CA GLN A 11 -15.44 28.19 5.16
C GLN A 11 -14.01 28.73 5.00
N VAL A 12 -13.01 27.89 5.24
CA VAL A 12 -11.59 28.33 5.30
C VAL A 12 -10.89 28.32 3.93
N ARG A 13 -11.45 27.61 2.92
CA ARG A 13 -10.87 27.49 1.57
C ARG A 13 -9.40 27.06 1.56
N LEU A 14 -9.11 25.94 2.22
CA LEU A 14 -7.73 25.46 2.42
C LEU A 14 -7.09 24.95 1.12
N GLN A 15 -5.84 25.36 0.89
CA GLN A 15 -5.04 24.88 -0.24
C GLN A 15 -4.53 23.45 0.01
N GLU A 16 -4.31 23.09 1.26
CA GLU A 16 -3.78 21.81 1.74
C GLU A 16 -4.79 20.66 1.66
N GLY A 17 -6.09 20.98 1.60
CA GLY A 17 -7.18 20.00 1.49
C GLY A 17 -7.85 19.66 2.80
N GLN A 18 -9.02 19.03 2.71
CA GLN A 18 -9.85 18.77 3.90
C GLN A 18 -9.20 17.84 4.92
N ARG A 19 -8.28 16.98 4.48
CA ARG A 19 -7.59 16.01 5.34
C ARG A 19 -6.74 16.67 6.45
N VAL A 20 -6.28 17.90 6.24
CA VAL A 20 -5.55 18.62 7.28
C VAL A 20 -6.43 19.01 8.47
N ILE A 21 -7.75 19.17 8.25
CA ILE A 21 -8.72 19.44 9.31
C ILE A 21 -8.95 18.17 10.14
N GLU A 22 -9.03 17.01 9.49
CA GLU A 22 -9.06 15.70 10.17
C GLU A 22 -7.82 15.52 11.05
N GLN A 23 -6.63 15.77 10.50
CA GLN A 23 -5.36 15.77 11.22
C GLN A 23 -5.36 16.69 12.44
N PHE A 24 -5.91 17.91 12.28
CA PHE A 24 -6.01 18.88 13.36
C PHE A 24 -6.94 18.40 14.47
N LEU A 25 -8.10 17.83 14.13
CA LEU A 25 -9.04 17.23 15.08
C LEU A 25 -8.41 16.06 15.83
N LEU A 26 -7.75 15.14 15.13
CA LEU A 26 -7.05 14.00 15.75
C LEU A 26 -5.93 14.49 16.69
N ALA A 27 -5.19 15.53 16.31
CA ALA A 27 -4.19 16.11 17.19
C ALA A 27 -4.78 16.68 18.49
N CYS A 28 -5.97 17.30 18.42
CA CYS A 28 -6.70 17.77 19.61
C CYS A 28 -7.22 16.62 20.49
N TYR A 29 -7.59 15.49 19.88
CA TYR A 29 -8.13 14.31 20.57
C TYR A 29 -7.07 13.51 21.32
N PHE A 30 -5.91 13.28 20.69
CA PHE A 30 -4.80 12.53 21.30
C PHE A 30 -3.91 13.40 22.20
N HIS A 31 -3.86 14.71 21.97
CA HIS A 31 -3.02 15.61 22.76
C HIS A 31 -3.82 16.82 23.26
N PRO A 32 -4.81 16.60 24.14
CA PRO A 32 -5.65 17.67 24.65
C PRO A 32 -4.80 18.68 25.43
N GLY A 33 -4.96 19.97 25.10
CA GLY A 33 -4.23 21.06 25.76
C GLY A 33 -2.99 21.54 25.02
N LEU A 34 -2.70 21.05 23.81
CA LEU A 34 -1.66 21.65 22.99
C LEU A 34 -2.00 23.11 22.60
N PRO A 35 -1.02 24.04 22.65
CA PRO A 35 -1.17 25.37 22.09
C PRO A 35 -1.40 25.33 20.57
N THR A 36 -2.09 26.32 20.02
CA THR A 36 -2.36 26.39 18.56
C THR A 36 -1.08 26.36 17.72
N LYS A 37 0.02 26.95 18.21
CA LYS A 37 1.33 26.93 17.53
C LYS A 37 1.91 25.51 17.43
N GLU A 38 1.77 24.71 18.48
CA GLU A 38 2.22 23.31 18.48
C GLU A 38 1.34 22.43 17.60
N LEU A 39 0.02 22.65 17.62
CA LEU A 39 -0.90 21.99 16.69
C LEU A 39 -0.53 22.30 15.23
N ALA A 40 -0.31 23.57 14.91
CA ALA A 40 0.11 24.01 13.57
C ALA A 40 1.39 23.29 13.12
N ARG A 41 2.41 23.21 14.00
CA ARG A 41 3.64 22.46 13.76
C ARG A 41 3.38 20.98 13.51
N LYS A 42 2.53 20.35 14.31
CA LYS A 42 2.23 18.91 14.21
C LYS A 42 1.51 18.54 12.91
N VAL A 43 0.67 19.44 12.37
CA VAL A 43 -0.06 19.22 11.10
C VAL A 43 0.57 19.95 9.92
N LEU A 44 1.79 20.47 10.08
CA LEU A 44 2.56 21.17 9.03
C LEU A 44 1.81 22.35 8.39
N LEU A 45 1.04 23.09 9.19
CA LEU A 45 0.31 24.27 8.74
C LEU A 45 1.00 25.57 9.17
N PRO A 46 0.90 26.65 8.36
CA PRO A 46 1.14 27.99 8.84
C PRO A 46 0.21 28.32 10.01
N VAL A 47 0.74 28.98 11.05
CA VAL A 47 -0.03 29.35 12.26
C VAL A 47 -1.33 30.12 11.94
N PRO A 48 -1.38 31.06 10.97
CA PRO A 48 -2.63 31.72 10.60
C PRO A 48 -3.70 30.76 10.07
N VAL A 49 -3.30 29.77 9.27
CA VAL A 49 -4.21 28.76 8.70
C VAL A 49 -4.76 27.85 9.80
N ALA A 50 -3.87 27.34 10.66
CA ALA A 50 -4.28 26.56 11.84
C ALA A 50 -5.21 27.35 12.78
N THR A 51 -4.99 28.66 12.92
CA THR A 51 -5.85 29.55 13.70
C THR A 51 -7.23 29.71 13.07
N ALA A 52 -7.32 29.83 11.74
CA ALA A 52 -8.59 29.89 11.02
C ALA A 52 -9.39 28.60 11.17
N ILE A 53 -8.76 27.44 10.96
CA ILE A 53 -9.37 26.11 11.22
C ILE A 53 -9.88 26.03 12.66
N LYS A 54 -9.05 26.42 13.64
CA LYS A 54 -9.43 26.41 15.05
C LYS A 54 -10.69 27.24 15.31
N LYS A 55 -10.76 28.47 14.79
CA LYS A 55 -11.90 29.37 15.01
C LYS A 55 -13.20 28.78 14.46
N GLU A 56 -13.17 28.22 13.25
CA GLU A 56 -14.35 27.59 12.66
C GLU A 56 -14.79 26.32 13.41
N LEU A 57 -13.84 25.49 13.85
CA LEU A 57 -14.16 24.31 14.66
C LEU A 57 -14.70 24.67 16.05
N ILE A 58 -14.24 25.76 16.68
CA ILE A 58 -14.83 26.29 17.92
C ILE A 58 -16.26 26.75 17.68
N LYS A 59 -16.48 27.56 16.63
CA LYS A 59 -17.80 28.05 16.24
C LYS A 59 -18.78 26.91 15.95
N ALA A 60 -18.31 25.83 15.33
CA ALA A 60 -19.12 24.65 15.06
C ALA A 60 -19.40 23.78 16.30
N GLY A 61 -18.63 23.97 17.38
CA GLY A 61 -18.74 23.24 18.63
C GLY A 61 -17.98 21.91 18.66
N ALA A 62 -16.97 21.72 17.81
CA ALA A 62 -16.15 20.49 17.77
C ALA A 62 -14.98 20.52 18.76
N ILE A 63 -14.45 21.71 19.02
CA ILE A 63 -13.30 21.93 19.90
C ILE A 63 -13.54 23.17 20.77
N GLN A 64 -12.78 23.29 21.85
CA GLN A 64 -12.84 24.43 22.76
C GLN A 64 -11.44 24.91 23.16
N GLN A 65 -11.36 26.19 23.53
CA GLN A 65 -10.13 26.83 24.02
C GLN A 65 -10.16 26.86 25.56
N GLY A 66 -9.11 26.34 26.18
CA GLY A 66 -8.76 26.53 27.60
C GLY A 66 -7.28 26.88 27.72
N SER A 67 -6.56 26.22 28.63
CA SER A 67 -5.08 26.26 28.71
C SER A 67 -4.36 25.79 27.43
N GLY A 68 -5.10 25.15 26.53
CA GLY A 68 -4.76 24.84 25.15
C GLY A 68 -6.02 24.46 24.39
N VAL A 69 -5.88 23.79 23.25
CA VAL A 69 -7.02 23.36 22.43
C VAL A 69 -7.34 21.90 22.73
N ARG A 70 -8.63 21.57 22.85
CA ARG A 70 -9.12 20.20 23.10
C ARG A 70 -10.47 19.98 22.43
N CYS A 71 -10.85 18.74 22.19
CA CYS A 71 -12.19 18.39 21.71
C CYS A 71 -13.27 18.70 22.77
N THR A 72 -14.48 19.02 22.30
CA THR A 72 -15.72 18.96 23.11
C THR A 72 -16.24 17.52 23.13
N ALA A 73 -17.26 17.23 23.95
CA ALA A 73 -17.89 15.91 23.95
C ALA A 73 -18.47 15.54 22.56
N GLU A 74 -19.05 16.51 21.86
CA GLU A 74 -19.55 16.32 20.50
C GLU A 74 -18.43 16.08 19.48
N GLY A 75 -17.28 16.76 19.65
CA GLY A 75 -16.10 16.56 18.83
C GLY A 75 -15.47 15.17 19.03
N GLU A 76 -15.37 14.72 20.28
CA GLU A 76 -14.91 13.36 20.60
C GLU A 76 -15.86 12.32 20.01
N ALA A 77 -17.17 12.49 20.18
CA ALA A 77 -18.17 11.59 19.59
C ALA A 77 -18.08 11.55 18.06
N PHE A 78 -17.81 12.68 17.39
CA PHE A 78 -17.57 12.71 15.95
C PHE A 78 -16.33 11.89 15.55
N ILE A 79 -15.21 12.08 16.24
CA ILE A 79 -13.97 11.34 15.97
C ILE A 79 -14.19 9.84 16.17
N GLU A 80 -14.83 9.45 17.27
CA GLU A 80 -15.05 8.06 17.60
C GLU A 80 -16.04 7.39 16.65
N GLN A 81 -17.18 8.02 16.36
CA GLN A 81 -18.28 7.41 15.62
C GLN A 81 -18.21 7.63 14.10
N LYS A 82 -17.69 8.77 13.62
CA LYS A 82 -17.58 9.07 12.18
C LYS A 82 -16.20 8.79 11.61
N LEU A 83 -15.15 9.14 12.34
CA LEU A 83 -13.78 8.84 11.88
C LEU A 83 -13.33 7.43 12.27
N GLY A 84 -14.15 6.68 13.02
CA GLY A 84 -13.93 5.26 13.30
C GLY A 84 -12.93 5.00 14.42
N PHE A 85 -12.71 5.95 15.32
CA PHE A 85 -11.78 5.82 16.45
C PHE A 85 -12.43 5.20 17.72
N ALA A 86 -13.73 4.91 17.70
CA ALA A 86 -14.42 4.27 18.83
C ALA A 86 -13.79 2.91 19.17
N GLY A 87 -13.45 2.71 20.45
CA GLY A 87 -12.86 1.46 20.94
C GLY A 87 -11.41 1.22 20.51
N LEU A 88 -10.73 2.24 19.99
CA LEU A 88 -9.30 2.18 19.69
C LEU A 88 -8.49 2.00 20.98
N ASN A 89 -7.52 1.07 20.94
CA ASN A 89 -6.44 1.02 21.92
C ASN A 89 -5.52 2.22 21.73
N ARG A 90 -5.81 3.30 22.48
CA ARG A 90 -5.09 4.57 22.41
C ARG A 90 -3.60 4.42 22.72
N GLU A 91 -3.23 3.62 23.72
CA GLU A 91 -1.83 3.43 24.12
C GLU A 91 -1.01 2.81 22.97
N LEU A 92 -1.50 1.71 22.40
CA LEU A 92 -0.84 1.04 21.26
C LEU A 92 -0.74 1.99 20.06
N TYR A 93 -1.84 2.68 19.74
CA TYR A 93 -1.87 3.65 18.65
C TYR A 93 -0.80 4.73 18.82
N GLU A 94 -0.71 5.37 20.00
CA GLU A 94 0.25 6.44 20.26
C GLU A 94 1.70 5.96 20.19
N LYS A 95 1.99 4.75 20.70
CA LYS A 95 3.33 4.14 20.58
C LYS A 95 3.73 3.96 19.12
N LEU A 96 2.85 3.35 18.31
CA LEU A 96 3.10 3.10 16.88
C LEU A 96 3.17 4.39 16.04
N MET A 97 2.50 5.47 16.46
CA MET A 97 2.57 6.76 15.79
C MET A 97 3.89 7.49 16.08
N LYS A 98 4.48 7.29 17.27
CA LYS A 98 5.64 8.04 17.76
C LYS A 98 6.97 7.44 17.34
N ASP A 99 7.08 6.11 17.33
CA ASP A 99 8.34 5.40 17.13
C ASP A 99 8.21 4.34 16.04
N ASP A 100 9.03 4.49 15.00
CA ASP A 100 9.12 3.61 13.83
C ASP A 100 9.45 2.16 14.19
N GLU A 101 10.06 1.93 15.35
CA GLU A 101 10.55 0.63 15.79
C GLU A 101 9.68 0.01 16.90
N ALA A 102 8.67 0.74 17.41
CA ALA A 102 7.81 0.26 18.49
C ALA A 102 7.07 -1.05 18.14
N TRP A 103 6.84 -1.32 16.85
CA TRP A 103 6.21 -2.57 16.41
C TRP A 103 7.02 -3.82 16.77
N LYS A 104 8.35 -3.72 16.88
CA LYS A 104 9.22 -4.84 17.25
C LYS A 104 8.96 -5.38 18.65
N THR A 105 8.37 -4.56 19.52
CA THR A 105 7.98 -4.96 20.88
C THR A 105 6.47 -5.08 21.04
N GLU A 106 5.71 -4.16 20.45
CA GLU A 106 4.26 -4.06 20.67
C GLU A 106 3.45 -5.03 19.78
N LEU A 107 4.02 -5.53 18.69
CA LEU A 107 3.35 -6.39 17.69
C LEU A 107 4.07 -7.74 17.48
N VAL A 108 4.83 -8.23 18.46
CA VAL A 108 5.58 -9.51 18.38
C VAL A 108 4.64 -10.70 18.12
N ASP A 109 3.51 -10.74 18.81
CA ASP A 109 2.47 -11.75 18.64
C ASP A 109 1.86 -11.70 17.23
N LEU A 110 1.59 -10.49 16.73
CA LEU A 110 1.09 -10.27 15.38
C LEU A 110 2.10 -10.71 14.32
N GLN A 111 3.38 -10.42 14.53
CA GLN A 111 4.46 -10.83 13.63
C GLN A 111 4.54 -12.36 13.54
N ALA A 112 4.51 -13.07 14.67
CA ALA A 112 4.53 -14.54 14.68
C ALA A 112 3.29 -15.16 13.99
N GLU A 113 2.12 -14.53 14.16
CA GLU A 113 0.91 -14.92 13.43
C GLU A 113 1.07 -14.70 11.92
N MET A 114 1.65 -13.57 11.51
CA MET A 114 1.94 -13.28 10.10
C MET A 114 2.97 -14.24 9.51
N GLU A 115 4.00 -14.65 10.25
CA GLU A 115 4.97 -15.66 9.80
C GLU A 115 4.29 -16.99 9.45
N THR A 116 3.32 -17.41 10.26
CA THR A 116 2.52 -18.62 9.99
C THR A 116 1.68 -18.47 8.72
N ILE A 117 1.07 -17.29 8.51
CA ILE A 117 0.31 -16.99 7.29
C ILE A 117 1.24 -16.96 6.08
N PHE A 118 2.37 -16.24 6.14
CA PHE A 118 3.31 -16.13 5.04
C PHE A 118 3.92 -17.48 4.65
N ALA A 119 4.10 -18.41 5.58
CA ALA A 119 4.53 -19.77 5.28
C ALA A 119 3.51 -20.55 4.42
N GLY A 120 2.21 -20.24 4.55
CA GLY A 120 1.12 -20.85 3.79
C GLY A 120 0.80 -20.19 2.44
N ARG A 121 1.44 -19.07 2.10
CA ARG A 121 1.10 -18.30 0.89
C ARG A 121 1.40 -19.07 -0.40
N PRO A 122 0.66 -18.81 -1.50
CA PRO A 122 0.96 -19.40 -2.80
C PRO A 122 2.41 -19.16 -3.27
N GLN A 123 2.91 -20.06 -4.11
CA GLN A 123 4.21 -19.84 -4.77
C GLN A 123 4.08 -18.74 -5.82
N VAL A 124 5.09 -17.87 -5.91
CA VAL A 124 5.12 -16.77 -6.87
C VAL A 124 5.12 -17.29 -8.32
N ASP A 125 4.37 -16.60 -9.18
CA ASP A 125 4.47 -16.73 -10.62
C ASP A 125 5.29 -15.56 -11.19
N VAL A 126 6.55 -15.85 -11.46
CA VAL A 126 7.51 -14.88 -12.02
C VAL A 126 7.12 -14.38 -13.42
N GLN A 127 6.13 -14.99 -14.09
CA GLN A 127 5.64 -14.53 -15.40
C GLN A 127 4.80 -13.26 -15.28
N ILE A 128 4.19 -13.04 -14.12
CA ILE A 128 3.42 -11.84 -13.80
C ILE A 128 4.18 -10.94 -12.81
N ASP A 129 5.52 -11.01 -12.82
CA ASP A 129 6.44 -10.25 -11.97
C ASP A 129 6.25 -10.40 -10.45
N GLN A 130 5.55 -11.44 -9.98
CA GLN A 130 5.37 -11.67 -8.55
C GLN A 130 6.70 -11.93 -7.82
N SER A 131 6.78 -11.43 -6.60
CA SER A 131 7.93 -11.61 -5.72
C SER A 131 7.50 -11.75 -4.27
N LYS A 132 8.33 -12.37 -3.44
CA LYS A 132 7.98 -12.66 -2.06
C LYS A 132 8.52 -11.58 -1.14
N CYS A 133 7.74 -10.58 -0.72
CA CYS A 133 8.22 -9.71 0.35
C CYS A 133 8.37 -10.49 1.68
N THR A 134 9.18 -9.96 2.59
CA THR A 134 9.28 -10.44 3.97
C THR A 134 8.04 -10.06 4.78
N VAL A 135 7.77 -10.80 5.86
CA VAL A 135 6.73 -10.47 6.85
C VAL A 135 6.89 -9.05 7.38
N GLU A 136 8.12 -8.69 7.74
CA GLU A 136 8.47 -7.36 8.23
C GLU A 136 8.13 -6.26 7.22
N THR A 137 8.41 -6.47 5.94
CA THR A 137 8.06 -5.51 4.88
C THR A 137 6.56 -5.24 4.86
N SER A 138 5.76 -6.30 4.83
CA SER A 138 4.30 -6.15 4.75
C SER A 138 3.71 -5.50 6.01
N LEU A 139 4.22 -5.85 7.20
CA LEU A 139 3.80 -5.23 8.45
C LEU A 139 4.21 -3.75 8.50
N ARG A 140 5.43 -3.40 8.08
CA ARG A 140 5.91 -2.02 8.00
C ARG A 140 5.07 -1.19 7.03
N ARG A 141 4.62 -1.74 5.90
CA ARG A 141 3.67 -1.07 4.98
C ARG A 141 2.35 -0.74 5.68
N ALA A 142 1.81 -1.66 6.49
CA ALA A 142 0.60 -1.41 7.27
C ALA A 142 0.79 -0.33 8.35
N ILE A 143 1.94 -0.34 9.05
CA ILE A 143 2.29 0.70 10.04
C ILE A 143 2.50 2.06 9.35
N LEU A 144 3.12 2.09 8.17
CA LEU A 144 3.24 3.31 7.37
C LEU A 144 1.85 3.86 7.02
N CYS A 145 0.90 2.98 6.64
CA CYS A 145 -0.51 3.36 6.43
C CYS A 145 -1.12 4.05 7.65
N LEU A 146 -0.90 3.48 8.84
CA LEU A 146 -1.36 4.03 10.12
C LEU A 146 -0.75 5.42 10.37
N ARG A 147 0.56 5.57 10.19
CA ARG A 147 1.30 6.82 10.44
C ARG A 147 0.94 7.95 9.50
N HIS A 148 0.56 7.62 8.26
CA HIS A 148 -0.03 8.56 7.33
C HIS A 148 -1.54 8.78 7.55
N GLN A 149 -2.11 8.29 8.66
CA GLN A 149 -3.54 8.36 8.99
C GLN A 149 -4.43 7.89 7.83
N SER A 150 -3.98 6.82 7.19
CA SER A 150 -4.62 6.20 6.02
C SER A 150 -5.24 4.84 6.35
N LEU A 151 -5.20 4.40 7.62
CA LEU A 151 -5.71 3.11 8.07
C LEU A 151 -7.06 3.23 8.80
N VAL A 152 -7.10 3.92 9.93
CA VAL A 152 -8.29 3.97 10.79
C VAL A 152 -9.41 4.76 10.11
N GLY A 153 -10.57 4.13 9.95
CA GLY A 153 -11.77 4.74 9.36
C GLY A 153 -11.66 5.00 7.86
N LYS A 154 -10.70 4.36 7.17
CA LYS A 154 -10.45 4.55 5.73
C LYS A 154 -10.85 3.33 4.92
N LYS A 155 -11.20 3.58 3.65
CA LYS A 155 -11.33 2.58 2.59
C LYS A 155 -10.03 2.50 1.81
N ILE A 156 -9.47 1.31 1.72
CA ILE A 156 -8.15 1.02 1.15
C ILE A 156 -8.31 0.08 -0.03
N LEU A 157 -7.67 0.41 -1.14
CA LEU A 157 -7.55 -0.49 -2.29
C LEU A 157 -6.12 -1.05 -2.38
N CYS A 158 -5.97 -2.37 -2.46
CA CYS A 158 -4.72 -3.01 -2.85
C CYS A 158 -4.79 -3.39 -4.33
N VAL A 159 -3.95 -2.75 -5.15
CA VAL A 159 -3.84 -2.99 -6.59
C VAL A 159 -2.66 -3.93 -6.83
N GLY A 160 -2.96 -5.22 -6.91
CA GLY A 160 -2.00 -6.31 -6.67
C GLY A 160 -1.78 -6.56 -5.18
N ASP A 161 -1.67 -7.83 -4.75
CA ASP A 161 -1.40 -8.18 -3.34
C ASP A 161 -0.75 -9.55 -3.11
N ASP A 162 0.24 -9.93 -3.93
CA ASP A 162 1.08 -11.11 -3.68
C ASP A 162 1.90 -11.01 -2.39
N ASP A 163 2.10 -9.78 -1.91
CA ASP A 163 2.76 -9.45 -0.65
C ASP A 163 1.87 -9.52 0.60
N LEU A 164 0.57 -9.81 0.46
CA LEU A 164 -0.38 -9.92 1.59
C LEU A 164 -0.45 -8.66 2.48
N VAL A 165 -0.30 -7.48 1.86
CA VAL A 165 -0.45 -6.19 2.56
C VAL A 165 -1.87 -6.03 3.07
N SER A 166 -2.88 -6.51 2.33
CA SER A 166 -4.27 -6.49 2.78
C SER A 166 -4.50 -7.22 4.10
N ILE A 167 -3.86 -8.38 4.27
CA ILE A 167 -3.92 -9.18 5.50
C ILE A 167 -3.22 -8.43 6.64
N SER A 168 -2.07 -7.81 6.36
CA SER A 168 -1.30 -7.05 7.35
C SER A 168 -2.08 -5.83 7.86
N LEU A 169 -2.74 -5.11 6.95
CA LEU A 169 -3.64 -4.00 7.26
C LEU A 169 -4.81 -4.48 8.14
N GLY A 170 -5.47 -5.58 7.75
CA GLY A 170 -6.60 -6.14 8.50
C GLY A 170 -6.22 -6.62 9.90
N LEU A 171 -5.09 -7.30 10.04
CA LEU A 171 -4.56 -7.78 11.32
C LEU A 171 -4.16 -6.64 12.23
N LEU A 172 -3.43 -5.64 11.73
CA LEU A 172 -3.06 -4.45 12.52
C LEU A 172 -4.31 -3.70 12.98
N LEU A 173 -5.27 -3.51 12.09
CA LEU A 173 -6.55 -2.86 12.39
C LEU A 173 -7.35 -3.63 13.45
N LYS A 174 -7.33 -4.96 13.42
CA LYS A 174 -7.93 -5.81 14.46
C LYS A 174 -7.19 -5.63 15.79
N ARG A 175 -5.85 -5.65 15.78
CA ARG A 175 -5.00 -5.49 16.98
C ARG A 175 -5.17 -4.13 17.66
N LEU A 176 -5.35 -3.08 16.88
CA LEU A 176 -5.60 -1.71 17.36
C LEU A 176 -6.95 -1.56 18.08
N PHE A 177 -7.85 -2.52 17.98
CA PHE A 177 -9.22 -2.40 18.45
C PHE A 177 -9.68 -3.76 18.99
N PRO A 178 -9.32 -4.07 20.25
CA PRO A 178 -9.54 -5.38 20.85
C PRO A 178 -11.03 -5.72 21.07
N GLY A 179 -11.95 -4.75 20.89
CA GLY A 179 -13.38 -4.99 20.95
C GLY A 179 -13.94 -5.66 19.69
N ASN A 180 -14.87 -6.60 19.85
CA ASN A 180 -15.57 -7.31 18.75
C ASN A 180 -16.61 -6.45 18.01
N GLN A 181 -16.29 -5.20 17.71
CA GLN A 181 -17.17 -4.34 16.92
C GLN A 181 -17.05 -4.71 15.44
N LYS A 182 -18.17 -5.09 14.82
CA LYS A 182 -18.25 -5.26 13.36
C LYS A 182 -17.88 -3.92 12.72
N ARG A 183 -16.87 -3.95 11.85
CA ARG A 183 -16.47 -2.79 11.05
C ARG A 183 -16.99 -2.94 9.63
N PRO A 184 -17.29 -1.83 8.94
CA PRO A 184 -17.60 -1.89 7.51
C PRO A 184 -16.42 -2.52 6.74
N GLU A 185 -16.69 -2.94 5.50
CA GLU A 185 -15.65 -3.31 4.55
C GLU A 185 -14.66 -2.15 4.39
N GLN A 186 -13.37 -2.42 4.62
CA GLN A 186 -12.32 -1.40 4.64
C GLN A 186 -11.22 -1.67 3.62
N ILE A 187 -11.02 -2.91 3.19
CA ILE A 187 -9.89 -3.27 2.34
C ILE A 187 -10.40 -4.11 1.17
N ASP A 188 -10.21 -3.62 -0.04
CA ASP A 188 -10.48 -4.37 -1.26
C ASP A 188 -9.17 -4.72 -1.96
N VAL A 189 -9.05 -5.94 -2.45
CA VAL A 189 -7.92 -6.42 -3.23
C VAL A 189 -8.37 -6.66 -4.65
N VAL A 190 -7.63 -6.14 -5.62
CA VAL A 190 -7.80 -6.46 -7.04
C VAL A 190 -6.53 -7.09 -7.58
N ASP A 191 -6.64 -8.30 -8.11
CA ASP A 191 -5.50 -9.05 -8.68
C ASP A 191 -5.97 -9.94 -9.84
N ILE A 192 -5.05 -10.35 -10.69
CA ILE A 192 -5.33 -11.33 -11.76
C ILE A 192 -5.22 -12.77 -11.23
N ASP A 193 -4.42 -13.00 -10.18
CA ASP A 193 -4.07 -14.32 -9.68
C ASP A 193 -5.08 -14.85 -8.65
N GLU A 194 -5.99 -15.71 -9.12
CA GLU A 194 -6.99 -16.38 -8.27
C GLU A 194 -6.38 -17.13 -7.07
N ARG A 195 -5.13 -17.61 -7.16
CA ARG A 195 -4.50 -18.36 -6.08
C ARG A 195 -4.27 -17.47 -4.86
N PHE A 196 -3.79 -16.25 -5.08
CA PHE A 196 -3.61 -15.26 -4.01
C PHE A 196 -4.95 -14.73 -3.52
N LEU A 197 -5.89 -14.43 -4.41
CA LEU A 197 -7.22 -13.96 -4.02
C LEU A 197 -7.98 -14.98 -3.16
N GLN A 198 -7.92 -16.27 -3.51
CA GLN A 198 -8.52 -17.33 -2.72
C GLN A 198 -7.82 -17.46 -1.37
N TYR A 199 -6.49 -17.43 -1.35
CA TYR A 199 -5.72 -17.49 -0.11
C TYR A 199 -6.04 -16.33 0.85
N ILE A 200 -6.05 -15.09 0.34
CA ILE A 200 -6.41 -13.89 1.10
C ILE A 200 -7.85 -14.01 1.62
N THR A 201 -8.78 -14.48 0.79
CA THR A 201 -10.19 -14.69 1.18
C THR A 201 -10.30 -15.69 2.34
N ASP A 202 -9.56 -16.80 2.29
CA ASP A 202 -9.62 -17.84 3.31
C ASP A 202 -8.99 -17.37 4.63
N VAL A 203 -7.83 -16.71 4.57
CA VAL A 203 -7.20 -16.10 5.75
C VAL A 203 -8.10 -15.01 6.35
N SER A 204 -8.69 -14.16 5.51
CA SER A 204 -9.63 -13.11 5.92
C SER A 204 -10.83 -13.70 6.68
N LYS A 205 -11.44 -14.77 6.17
CA LYS A 205 -12.52 -15.49 6.86
C LYS A 205 -12.06 -16.11 8.18
N GLN A 206 -10.94 -16.84 8.18
CA GLN A 206 -10.40 -17.49 9.37
C GLN A 206 -10.08 -16.50 10.48
N LYS A 207 -9.54 -15.32 10.12
CA LYS A 207 -9.12 -14.28 11.06
C LYS A 207 -10.21 -13.24 11.32
N ALA A 208 -11.38 -13.38 10.68
CA ALA A 208 -12.50 -12.43 10.73
C ALA A 208 -12.08 -10.99 10.36
N LEU A 209 -11.36 -10.85 9.25
CA LEU A 209 -10.92 -9.57 8.70
C LEU A 209 -11.95 -9.01 7.71
N THR A 210 -11.90 -7.70 7.50
CA THR A 210 -12.76 -6.98 6.55
C THR A 210 -12.04 -6.77 5.22
N VAL A 211 -11.54 -7.86 4.63
CA VAL A 211 -10.86 -7.88 3.34
C VAL A 211 -11.73 -8.58 2.30
N ALA A 212 -12.03 -7.91 1.19
CA ALA A 212 -12.75 -8.46 0.05
C ALA A 212 -11.82 -8.55 -1.18
N CYS A 213 -11.98 -9.61 -1.97
CA CYS A 213 -11.12 -9.93 -3.11
C CYS A 213 -11.88 -9.85 -4.43
N HIS A 214 -11.22 -9.33 -5.46
CA HIS A 214 -11.79 -9.10 -6.79
C HIS A 214 -10.81 -9.52 -7.87
N GLN A 215 -11.19 -10.53 -8.65
CA GLN A 215 -10.38 -10.93 -9.79
C GLN A 215 -10.58 -9.95 -10.95
N ALA A 216 -9.49 -9.39 -11.46
CA ALA A 216 -9.48 -8.62 -12.70
C ALA A 216 -8.07 -8.54 -13.29
N ASP A 217 -7.98 -8.57 -14.63
CA ASP A 217 -6.75 -8.18 -15.32
C ASP A 217 -6.64 -6.65 -15.35
N LEU A 218 -5.62 -6.09 -14.69
CA LEU A 218 -5.36 -4.66 -14.61
C LEU A 218 -4.93 -4.03 -15.93
N ARG A 219 -4.67 -4.83 -16.98
CA ARG A 219 -4.64 -4.32 -18.36
C ARG A 219 -5.97 -3.67 -18.73
N GLN A 220 -7.09 -4.20 -18.25
CA GLN A 220 -8.41 -3.60 -18.44
C GLN A 220 -8.65 -2.48 -17.41
N PRO A 221 -9.55 -1.52 -17.69
CA PRO A 221 -9.98 -0.54 -16.69
C PRO A 221 -10.50 -1.22 -15.42
N LEU A 222 -10.28 -0.56 -14.28
CA LEU A 222 -10.71 -1.08 -12.98
C LEU A 222 -12.23 -1.36 -12.97
N PRO A 223 -12.71 -2.48 -12.39
CA PRO A 223 -14.14 -2.76 -12.31
C PRO A 223 -14.93 -1.58 -11.73
N LYS A 224 -16.10 -1.25 -12.31
CA LYS A 224 -16.89 -0.05 -11.95
C LYS A 224 -17.15 0.08 -10.45
N LYS A 225 -17.37 -1.04 -9.75
CA LYS A 225 -17.63 -1.09 -8.30
C LYS A 225 -16.45 -0.61 -7.43
N LEU A 226 -15.24 -0.61 -7.98
CA LEU A 226 -14.01 -0.21 -7.30
C LEU A 226 -13.56 1.21 -7.70
N GLN A 227 -14.34 1.96 -8.47
CA GLN A 227 -13.95 3.29 -8.93
C GLN A 227 -14.44 4.38 -7.97
N GLY A 228 -13.59 5.38 -7.72
CA GLY A 228 -13.99 6.61 -7.01
C GLY A 228 -14.33 6.48 -5.53
N GLY A 229 -14.03 5.35 -4.89
CA GLY A 229 -14.54 5.01 -3.55
C GLY A 229 -13.49 5.01 -2.43
N TYR A 230 -12.20 5.00 -2.75
CA TYR A 230 -11.12 4.74 -1.78
C TYR A 230 -10.42 6.02 -1.30
N ASP A 231 -9.91 5.98 -0.07
CA ASP A 231 -9.17 7.07 0.57
C ASP A 231 -7.65 6.92 0.40
N CYS A 232 -7.17 5.72 0.11
CA CYS A 232 -5.79 5.44 -0.27
C CYS A 232 -5.69 4.13 -1.06
N PHE A 233 -4.55 3.90 -1.69
CA PHE A 233 -4.25 2.60 -2.28
C PHE A 233 -2.78 2.20 -2.13
N PHE A 234 -2.56 0.89 -2.16
CA PHE A 234 -1.25 0.24 -2.22
C PHE A 234 -1.04 -0.38 -3.60
N THR A 235 0.19 -0.35 -4.08
CA THR A 235 0.60 -1.14 -5.24
C THR A 235 2.10 -1.44 -5.21
N ASP A 236 2.46 -2.64 -5.63
CA ASP A 236 3.82 -3.06 -5.95
C ASP A 236 3.83 -3.55 -7.41
N PRO A 237 3.94 -2.62 -8.38
CA PRO A 237 3.66 -2.92 -9.77
C PRO A 237 4.87 -3.58 -10.45
N PRO A 238 4.71 -4.11 -11.67
CA PRO A 238 5.83 -4.52 -12.51
C PRO A 238 6.89 -3.41 -12.61
N TYR A 239 8.17 -3.79 -12.50
CA TYR A 239 9.28 -2.83 -12.39
C TYR A 239 9.71 -2.16 -13.72
N THR A 240 8.78 -2.06 -14.67
CA THR A 240 8.86 -1.28 -15.91
C THR A 240 8.19 0.08 -15.70
N LEU A 241 8.55 1.08 -16.52
CA LEU A 241 7.95 2.41 -16.40
C LEU A 241 6.44 2.37 -16.76
N GLN A 242 6.10 1.60 -17.79
CA GLN A 242 4.73 1.39 -18.25
C GLN A 242 3.89 0.63 -17.24
N GLY A 243 4.45 -0.42 -16.61
CA GLY A 243 3.75 -1.18 -15.58
C GLY A 243 3.45 -0.34 -14.36
N MET A 244 4.43 0.46 -13.90
CA MET A 244 4.20 1.45 -12.85
C MET A 244 3.11 2.46 -13.22
N ALA A 245 3.17 3.07 -14.41
CA ALA A 245 2.18 4.04 -14.86
C ALA A 245 0.75 3.44 -14.98
N LEU A 246 0.66 2.18 -15.42
CA LEU A 246 -0.61 1.45 -15.52
C LEU A 246 -1.23 1.22 -14.14
N PHE A 247 -0.48 0.62 -13.22
CA PHE A 247 -0.98 0.30 -11.88
C PHE A 247 -1.31 1.57 -11.08
N LEU A 248 -0.49 2.63 -11.20
CA LEU A 248 -0.82 3.95 -10.66
C LEU A 248 -2.13 4.47 -11.26
N SER A 249 -2.33 4.36 -12.58
CA SER A 249 -3.59 4.77 -13.22
C SER A 249 -4.80 3.99 -12.70
N ARG A 250 -4.66 2.68 -12.47
CA ARG A 250 -5.73 1.85 -11.88
C ARG A 250 -6.02 2.26 -10.44
N GLY A 251 -5.00 2.44 -9.61
CA GLY A 251 -5.16 2.91 -8.24
C GLY A 251 -5.79 4.30 -8.17
N ILE A 252 -5.33 5.25 -8.98
CA ILE A 252 -5.91 6.61 -9.08
C ILE A 252 -7.39 6.55 -9.49
N SER A 253 -7.76 5.66 -10.41
CA SER A 253 -9.17 5.50 -10.80
C SER A 253 -10.06 4.98 -9.66
N GLY A 254 -9.47 4.29 -8.68
CA GLY A 254 -10.16 3.84 -7.47
C GLY A 254 -10.33 4.93 -6.41
N LEU A 255 -9.45 5.92 -6.39
CA LEU A 255 -9.50 6.99 -5.38
C LEU A 255 -10.71 7.91 -5.57
N GLN A 256 -11.24 8.39 -4.45
CA GLN A 256 -12.16 9.52 -4.45
C GLN A 256 -11.48 10.74 -5.10
N LYS A 257 -12.28 11.60 -5.75
CA LYS A 257 -11.79 12.87 -6.29
C LYS A 257 -11.55 13.87 -5.17
N GLN A 258 -10.41 13.73 -4.52
CA GLN A 258 -10.02 14.53 -3.37
C GLN A 258 -8.50 14.73 -3.36
N LYS A 259 -8.05 15.95 -3.08
CA LYS A 259 -6.62 16.22 -2.80
C LYS A 259 -6.20 15.75 -1.39
N GLY A 260 -4.94 15.38 -1.25
CA GLY A 260 -4.38 14.94 0.04
C GLY A 260 -4.57 13.46 0.35
N LEU A 261 -5.10 12.66 -0.58
CA LEU A 261 -5.17 11.20 -0.43
C LEU A 261 -3.80 10.58 -0.65
N SER A 262 -3.53 9.47 0.04
CA SER A 262 -2.22 8.83 0.05
C SER A 262 -2.15 7.71 -0.98
N VAL A 263 -1.04 7.64 -1.69
CA VAL A 263 -0.69 6.56 -2.61
C VAL A 263 0.60 5.93 -2.14
N PHE A 264 0.55 4.62 -1.95
CA PHE A 264 1.63 3.84 -1.38
C PHE A 264 2.24 2.95 -2.47
N LEU A 265 3.33 3.43 -3.08
CA LEU A 265 3.99 2.77 -4.21
C LEU A 265 5.27 2.09 -3.74
N SER A 266 5.28 0.76 -3.80
CA SER A 266 6.52 0.00 -3.70
C SER A 266 7.21 -0.07 -5.05
N PHE A 267 8.53 0.09 -5.07
CA PHE A 267 9.27 0.00 -6.33
C PHE A 267 10.74 -0.36 -6.09
N ALA A 268 11.39 -0.98 -7.07
CA ALA A 268 12.83 -1.21 -7.02
C ALA A 268 13.64 0.10 -7.10
N HIS A 269 14.85 0.10 -6.55
CA HIS A 269 15.83 1.16 -6.81
C HIS A 269 16.29 1.11 -8.28
N LYS A 270 16.39 2.27 -8.92
CA LYS A 270 16.76 2.38 -10.34
C LYS A 270 17.83 3.47 -10.53
N TYR A 271 18.49 3.41 -11.68
CA TYR A 271 19.51 4.40 -12.07
C TYR A 271 18.89 5.80 -12.27
N PRO A 272 19.68 6.89 -12.16
CA PRO A 272 19.17 8.26 -12.12
C PRO A 272 18.20 8.63 -13.26
N ASP A 273 18.50 8.27 -14.50
CA ASP A 273 17.65 8.60 -15.64
C ASP A 273 16.28 7.90 -15.58
N PHE A 274 16.24 6.67 -15.08
CA PHE A 274 14.97 5.98 -14.83
C PHE A 274 14.19 6.67 -13.72
N THR A 275 14.86 7.06 -12.63
CA THR A 275 14.25 7.79 -11.51
C THR A 275 13.66 9.13 -11.96
N LEU A 276 14.34 9.86 -12.85
CA LEU A 276 13.81 11.08 -13.46
C LEU A 276 12.54 10.80 -14.27
N ASN A 277 12.55 9.73 -15.08
CA ASN A 277 11.36 9.36 -15.86
C ASN A 277 10.20 8.91 -14.95
N MET A 278 10.48 8.18 -13.88
CA MET A 278 9.49 7.86 -12.85
C MET A 278 8.86 9.11 -12.23
N GLN A 279 9.67 10.11 -11.88
CA GLN A 279 9.16 11.40 -11.37
C GLN A 279 8.31 12.14 -12.40
N ARG A 280 8.68 12.09 -13.68
CA ARG A 280 7.86 12.65 -14.77
C ARG A 280 6.50 11.97 -14.85
N GLU A 281 6.42 10.64 -14.72
CA GLU A 281 5.13 9.92 -14.66
C GLU A 281 4.27 10.37 -13.47
N PHE A 282 4.86 10.63 -12.31
CA PHE A 282 4.12 11.16 -11.16
C PHE A 282 3.53 12.55 -11.46
N VAL A 283 4.31 13.43 -12.09
CA VAL A 283 3.86 14.77 -12.50
C VAL A 283 2.75 14.67 -13.55
N LEU A 284 2.91 13.80 -14.55
CA LEU A 284 1.88 13.55 -15.58
C LEU A 284 0.56 13.05 -14.97
N ALA A 285 0.63 12.22 -13.93
CA ALA A 285 -0.53 11.75 -13.18
C ALA A 285 -1.08 12.80 -12.18
N GLY A 286 -0.48 13.98 -12.08
CA GLY A 286 -0.88 15.04 -11.17
C GLY A 286 -0.66 14.68 -9.70
N LEU A 287 0.37 13.88 -9.39
CA LEU A 287 0.74 13.48 -8.02
C LEU A 287 1.95 14.29 -7.52
N SER A 288 1.98 14.57 -6.22
CA SER A 288 3.16 15.11 -5.55
C SER A 288 3.88 14.02 -4.74
N VAL A 289 5.21 14.00 -4.78
CA VAL A 289 6.00 13.12 -3.90
C VAL A 289 6.04 13.70 -2.50
N ARG A 290 5.52 12.97 -1.52
CA ARG A 290 5.57 13.36 -0.10
C ARG A 290 6.82 12.83 0.57
N GLU A 291 7.17 11.57 0.30
CA GLU A 291 8.28 10.90 0.96
C GLU A 291 8.82 9.75 0.10
N VAL A 292 10.13 9.49 0.20
CA VAL A 292 10.81 8.34 -0.40
C VAL A 292 11.62 7.64 0.67
N LEU A 293 11.17 6.46 1.08
CA LEU A 293 11.81 5.62 2.08
C LEU A 293 12.70 4.58 1.38
N SER A 294 14.00 4.83 1.39
CA SER A 294 14.98 3.93 0.77
C SER A 294 15.14 2.64 1.57
N HIS A 295 15.33 1.51 0.88
CA HIS A 295 15.53 0.19 1.50
C HIS A 295 14.38 -0.21 2.44
N PHE A 296 13.16 0.23 2.12
CA PHE A 296 11.98 -0.06 2.90
C PHE A 296 11.46 -1.47 2.64
N ASN A 297 11.41 -1.88 1.38
CA ASN A 297 10.88 -3.18 0.98
C ASN A 297 12.00 -4.20 0.90
N GLU A 298 11.83 -5.38 1.49
CA GLU A 298 12.76 -6.51 1.41
C GLU A 298 12.06 -7.74 0.85
N TYR A 299 12.73 -8.45 -0.08
CA TYR A 299 12.17 -9.62 -0.77
C TYR A 299 13.04 -10.87 -0.60
N GLU A 300 12.40 -12.01 -0.40
CA GLU A 300 13.01 -13.33 -0.32
C GLU A 300 13.55 -13.75 -1.71
N ALA A 301 14.82 -14.19 -1.75
CA ALA A 301 15.48 -14.82 -2.90
C ALA A 301 15.72 -13.97 -4.19
N ALA A 302 15.65 -12.64 -4.14
CA ALA A 302 16.04 -11.75 -5.26
C ALA A 302 17.54 -11.38 -5.29
N GLN A 303 18.43 -12.36 -5.02
CA GLN A 303 19.86 -12.14 -4.68
C GLN A 303 20.67 -11.33 -5.71
N MET A 304 20.18 -11.21 -6.95
CA MET A 304 20.86 -10.47 -8.02
C MET A 304 20.67 -8.93 -7.96
N ILE A 305 19.72 -8.41 -7.17
CA ILE A 305 19.37 -6.96 -7.09
C ILE A 305 19.52 -6.44 -5.64
N GLY A 306 20.22 -7.17 -4.77
CA GLY A 306 20.42 -6.75 -3.38
C GLY A 306 19.17 -6.85 -2.49
N ASN A 307 18.09 -7.51 -2.95
CA ASN A 307 16.87 -7.81 -2.19
C ASN A 307 16.09 -6.63 -1.60
N LYS A 308 16.47 -5.37 -1.86
CA LYS A 308 15.85 -4.19 -1.22
C LYS A 308 15.30 -3.18 -2.24
N GLY A 309 14.06 -2.77 -2.04
CA GLY A 309 13.37 -1.72 -2.78
C GLY A 309 13.10 -0.48 -1.93
N GLN A 310 12.41 0.49 -2.51
CA GLN A 310 11.97 1.73 -1.86
C GLN A 310 10.45 1.76 -1.75
N MET A 311 9.98 2.51 -0.75
CA MET A 311 8.57 2.85 -0.60
C MET A 311 8.40 4.34 -0.86
N ILE A 312 7.58 4.68 -1.84
CA ILE A 312 7.32 6.06 -2.26
C ILE A 312 5.89 6.41 -1.84
N VAL A 313 5.76 7.40 -0.97
CA VAL A 313 4.46 7.94 -0.57
C VAL A 313 4.16 9.14 -1.46
N LEU A 314 3.19 8.98 -2.35
CA LEU A 314 2.67 10.06 -3.19
C LEU A 314 1.38 10.61 -2.58
N THR A 315 1.02 11.83 -2.97
CA THR A 315 -0.18 12.52 -2.50
C THR A 315 -0.96 13.09 -3.68
N THR A 316 -2.28 12.94 -3.65
CA THR A 316 -3.15 13.49 -4.69
C THR A 316 -3.22 15.01 -4.62
N THR A 317 -3.33 15.64 -5.78
CA THR A 317 -3.57 17.08 -5.96
C THR A 317 -4.91 17.29 -6.66
N GLU A 318 -5.30 18.55 -6.89
CA GLU A 318 -6.49 18.88 -7.68
C GLU A 318 -6.38 18.40 -9.15
N LEU A 319 -5.16 18.16 -9.64
CA LEU A 319 -4.90 17.73 -11.01
C LEU A 319 -4.78 16.20 -11.15
N THR A 320 -4.89 15.45 -10.05
CA THR A 320 -4.68 14.00 -10.09
C THR A 320 -5.70 13.33 -11.01
N ALA A 321 -5.19 12.60 -12.00
CA ALA A 321 -5.99 11.86 -12.95
C ALA A 321 -5.22 10.62 -13.45
N PRO A 322 -5.91 9.52 -13.79
CA PRO A 322 -5.26 8.38 -14.40
C PRO A 322 -4.73 8.75 -15.79
N THR A 323 -3.45 8.46 -16.04
CA THR A 323 -2.80 8.72 -17.34
C THR A 323 -3.22 7.68 -18.38
N ILE A 324 -3.50 6.45 -17.95
CA ILE A 324 -3.96 5.33 -18.81
C ILE A 324 -5.40 4.97 -18.45
N LYS A 325 -6.37 5.43 -19.26
CA LYS A 325 -7.81 5.26 -19.00
C LYS A 325 -8.44 4.03 -19.67
N HIS A 326 -7.82 3.54 -20.74
CA HIS A 326 -8.35 2.47 -21.57
C HIS A 326 -7.60 1.16 -21.34
N SER A 327 -8.00 0.12 -22.07
CA SER A 327 -7.30 -1.15 -22.11
C SER A 327 -5.85 -0.96 -22.52
N PHE A 328 -4.95 -1.59 -21.79
CA PHE A 328 -3.51 -1.57 -22.04
C PHE A 328 -3.11 -2.80 -22.87
N LEU A 329 -2.53 -2.58 -24.04
CA LEU A 329 -2.23 -3.62 -25.03
C LEU A 329 -0.72 -3.88 -25.21
N GLU A 330 0.12 -3.09 -24.56
CA GLU A 330 1.57 -3.21 -24.65
C GLU A 330 2.12 -4.24 -23.65
N SER A 331 3.43 -4.52 -23.75
CA SER A 331 4.15 -5.36 -22.78
C SER A 331 4.09 -4.74 -21.38
N LEU A 332 3.61 -5.52 -20.42
CA LEU A 332 3.42 -5.10 -19.03
C LEU A 332 4.56 -5.60 -18.13
N TYR A 333 4.79 -6.92 -18.17
CA TYR A 333 5.70 -7.59 -17.26
C TYR A 333 7.15 -7.51 -17.75
N THR A 334 8.10 -7.59 -16.81
CA THR A 334 9.54 -7.51 -17.10
C THR A 334 9.97 -8.62 -18.07
N GLY A 335 9.37 -9.81 -17.96
CA GLY A 335 9.59 -10.92 -18.88
C GLY A 335 9.11 -10.65 -20.31
N GLU A 336 8.06 -9.86 -20.49
CA GLU A 336 7.53 -9.43 -21.80
C GLU A 336 8.36 -8.31 -22.40
N ALA A 337 8.75 -7.31 -21.59
CA ALA A 337 9.52 -6.16 -22.02
C ALA A 337 11.00 -6.48 -22.31
N THR A 338 11.57 -7.44 -21.55
CA THR A 338 12.98 -7.86 -21.71
C THR A 338 13.10 -9.39 -21.76
N PRO A 339 12.69 -10.03 -22.87
CA PRO A 339 12.73 -11.48 -22.97
C PRO A 339 14.18 -11.97 -22.86
N SER A 340 14.41 -13.00 -22.04
CA SER A 340 15.73 -13.61 -21.90
C SER A 340 15.71 -15.10 -22.19
N LYS A 341 16.76 -15.58 -22.86
CA LYS A 341 17.06 -16.99 -23.06
C LYS A 341 18.04 -17.40 -21.97
N ARG A 342 17.65 -18.37 -21.15
CA ARG A 342 18.46 -18.89 -20.04
C ARG A 342 18.80 -20.35 -20.31
N GLU A 343 20.03 -20.73 -20.01
CA GLU A 343 20.47 -22.12 -20.08
C GLU A 343 20.76 -22.63 -18.68
N TYR A 344 20.05 -23.68 -18.28
CA TYR A 344 20.21 -24.33 -16.98
C TYR A 344 20.83 -25.71 -17.15
N GLN A 345 21.75 -26.07 -16.27
CA GLN A 345 22.32 -27.42 -16.19
C GLN A 345 21.73 -28.18 -15.00
N CYS A 346 21.29 -29.42 -15.24
CA CYS A 346 20.91 -30.32 -14.16
C CYS A 346 22.13 -30.67 -13.30
N LYS A 347 22.06 -30.44 -11.98
CA LYS A 347 23.18 -30.70 -11.07
C LYS A 347 23.59 -32.18 -10.98
N ARG A 348 22.66 -33.11 -11.29
CA ARG A 348 22.89 -34.56 -11.26
C ARG A 348 23.45 -35.12 -12.57
N CYS A 349 22.72 -34.96 -13.68
CA CYS A 349 23.08 -35.60 -14.96
C CYS A 349 23.79 -34.66 -15.95
N LYS A 350 24.08 -33.42 -15.53
CA LYS A 350 24.77 -32.39 -16.31
C LYS A 350 24.11 -32.01 -17.64
N ARG A 351 22.86 -32.42 -17.86
CA ARG A 351 22.07 -32.04 -19.05
C ARG A 351 21.76 -30.54 -19.02
N SER A 352 22.09 -29.85 -20.12
CA SER A 352 21.65 -28.48 -20.38
C SER A 352 20.22 -28.42 -20.90
N ILE A 353 19.48 -27.41 -20.45
CA ILE A 353 18.07 -27.19 -20.71
C ILE A 353 17.83 -25.70 -20.91
N GLN A 354 17.24 -25.34 -22.04
CA GLN A 354 16.86 -23.96 -22.32
C GLN A 354 15.54 -23.61 -21.66
N VAL A 355 15.50 -22.43 -21.04
CA VAL A 355 14.35 -21.86 -20.34
C VAL A 355 14.11 -20.42 -20.82
N GLY A 356 12.90 -20.11 -21.26
CA GLY A 356 12.54 -18.78 -21.74
C GLY A 356 11.21 -18.76 -22.50
N ALA A 357 10.71 -17.57 -22.83
CA ALA A 357 9.38 -17.37 -23.43
C ALA A 357 9.12 -18.17 -24.73
N GLN A 358 10.17 -18.48 -25.51
CA GLN A 358 10.08 -19.26 -26.75
C GLN A 358 10.49 -20.73 -26.59
N ALA A 359 10.83 -21.18 -25.37
CA ALA A 359 11.26 -22.55 -25.11
C ALA A 359 10.09 -23.43 -24.62
N LYS A 360 10.27 -24.76 -24.68
CA LYS A 360 9.29 -25.73 -24.13
C LYS A 360 9.05 -25.55 -22.62
N ILE A 361 10.02 -24.98 -21.93
CA ILE A 361 9.94 -24.66 -20.50
C ILE A 361 10.17 -23.17 -20.36
N VAL A 362 9.20 -22.46 -19.80
CA VAL A 362 9.17 -20.99 -19.78
C VAL A 362 9.94 -20.44 -18.57
N THR A 363 9.81 -21.09 -17.41
CA THR A 363 10.39 -20.66 -16.13
C THR A 363 11.23 -21.75 -15.46
N ILE A 364 12.11 -21.34 -14.54
CA ILE A 364 12.95 -22.28 -13.78
C ILE A 364 12.10 -23.04 -12.74
N GLU A 365 11.03 -22.43 -12.24
CA GLU A 365 10.05 -23.03 -11.36
C GLU A 365 9.33 -24.19 -12.05
N GLN A 366 8.92 -24.00 -13.31
CA GLN A 366 8.35 -25.07 -14.13
C GLN A 366 9.35 -26.21 -14.32
N LEU A 367 10.61 -25.91 -14.62
CA LEU A 367 11.68 -26.91 -14.76
C LEU A 367 11.91 -27.71 -13.47
N LYS A 368 11.95 -27.01 -12.32
CA LYS A 368 12.08 -27.63 -10.99
C LYS A 368 10.91 -28.54 -10.69
N LYS A 369 9.68 -28.11 -11.00
CA LYS A 369 8.46 -28.90 -10.79
C LYS A 369 8.40 -30.13 -11.69
N SER A 370 8.72 -30.00 -12.98
CA SER A 370 8.71 -31.12 -13.94
C SER A 370 9.89 -32.09 -13.75
N GLY A 371 10.97 -31.62 -13.13
CA GLY A 371 12.24 -32.32 -13.03
C GLY A 371 13.00 -32.37 -14.36
N CYS A 372 14.26 -32.78 -14.29
CA CYS A 372 15.12 -32.89 -15.46
C CYS A 372 14.53 -33.91 -16.45
N PRO A 373 14.37 -33.58 -17.74
CA PRO A 373 13.82 -34.50 -18.74
C PRO A 373 14.57 -35.84 -18.83
N ARG A 374 15.85 -35.87 -18.47
CA ARG A 374 16.69 -37.08 -18.50
C ARG A 374 16.65 -37.92 -17.22
N CYS A 375 16.73 -37.29 -16.05
CA CYS A 375 16.95 -38.00 -14.78
C CYS A 375 15.96 -37.64 -13.66
N LYS A 376 14.96 -36.81 -13.97
CA LYS A 376 13.91 -36.30 -13.06
C LYS A 376 14.41 -35.51 -11.84
N HIS A 377 15.73 -35.32 -11.69
CA HIS A 377 16.29 -34.48 -10.63
C HIS A 377 15.83 -33.02 -10.77
N GLN A 378 15.57 -32.36 -9.63
CA GLN A 378 14.90 -31.06 -9.59
C GLN A 378 15.84 -29.89 -9.28
N SER A 379 17.13 -30.14 -9.08
CA SER A 379 18.12 -29.08 -8.84
C SER A 379 18.91 -28.73 -10.10
N PHE A 380 18.99 -27.43 -10.37
CA PHE A 380 19.61 -26.87 -11.56
C PHE A 380 20.54 -25.71 -11.21
N GLU A 381 21.50 -25.45 -12.09
CA GLU A 381 22.45 -24.34 -12.03
C GLU A 381 22.31 -23.51 -13.31
N LEU A 382 22.36 -22.18 -13.20
CA LEU A 382 22.30 -21.30 -14.36
C LEU A 382 23.68 -21.24 -15.02
N LEU A 383 23.79 -21.67 -16.28
CA LEU A 383 25.03 -21.58 -17.06
C LEU A 383 25.15 -20.25 -17.79
N SER A 384 24.07 -19.79 -18.41
CA SER A 384 24.09 -18.56 -19.20
C SER A 384 22.73 -17.87 -19.24
N ARG A 385 22.77 -16.54 -19.39
CA ARG A 385 21.60 -15.70 -19.65
C ARG A 385 21.94 -14.72 -20.77
N ARG A 386 21.18 -14.76 -21.86
CA ARG A 386 21.27 -13.82 -22.98
C ARG A 386 19.93 -13.14 -23.19
N ARG A 387 19.92 -11.92 -23.74
CA ARG A 387 18.66 -11.32 -24.20
C ARG A 387 18.18 -12.11 -25.41
N ALA A 388 16.87 -12.24 -25.59
CA ALA A 388 16.34 -13.04 -26.70
C ALA A 388 16.63 -12.43 -28.09
N GLN A 389 17.02 -11.14 -28.11
CA GLN A 389 17.43 -10.36 -29.29
C GLN A 389 18.94 -10.41 -29.58
N ASP A 390 19.73 -11.13 -28.76
CA ASP A 390 21.11 -11.55 -29.08
C ASP A 390 21.09 -13.01 -29.58
#